data_AF-A0A932JWX6-F1
#
_entry.id   AF-A0A932JWX6-F1
#
_cell.length_a   1.000
_cell.length_b   1.000
_cell.length_c   1.000
_cell.angle_alpha   90.00
_cell.angle_beta   90.00
_cell.angle_gamma   90.00
#
_symmetry.space_group_name_H-M   'P 1'
#
loop_
_entity.id
_entity.type
_entity.pdbx_description
1 polymer ?
#
loop_
_entity_poly.entity_id
_entity_poly.type
_entity_poly.pdbx_seq_one_letter_code
_entity_poly.pdbx_strand_id
1 'polypeptide(L)' 'MLRLVEAIEGLKYNPFPQNSKKLKGNVGYRLRIGNYRILYTVDKIIKIVEIYMIGHRKDVYR' A
#
# COMPACT_ATOMS: atom_id res chain seq x y z
N MET A 1 0.20 -8.99 -13.98
CA MET A 1 -0.05 -9.73 -12.73
C MET A 1 1.19 -9.76 -11.83
N LEU A 2 2.39 -10.08 -12.37
CA LEU A 2 3.68 -10.10 -11.65
C LEU A 2 3.99 -8.86 -10.78
N ARG A 3 3.75 -7.64 -11.29
CA ARG A 3 4.14 -6.38 -10.61
C ARG A 3 3.42 -6.07 -9.29
N LEU A 4 2.25 -6.66 -9.02
CA LEU A 4 1.49 -6.36 -7.80
C LEU A 4 2.05 -7.14 -6.60
N VAL A 5 2.31 -8.43 -6.80
CA VAL A 5 2.87 -9.31 -5.75
C VAL A 5 4.28 -8.85 -5.39
N GLU A 6 5.12 -8.54 -6.38
CA GLU A 6 6.47 -7.99 -6.16
C GLU A 6 6.43 -6.69 -5.34
N ALA A 7 5.46 -5.81 -5.62
CA ALA A 7 5.32 -4.58 -4.88
C ALA A 7 4.88 -4.81 -3.42
N ILE A 8 4.03 -5.80 -3.17
CA ILE A 8 3.59 -6.19 -1.83
C ILE A 8 4.75 -6.79 -1.04
N GLU A 9 5.47 -7.76 -1.63
CA GLU A 9 6.66 -8.35 -1.04
C GLU A 9 7.72 -7.29 -0.73
N GLY A 10 7.90 -6.31 -1.63
CA GLY A 10 8.83 -5.19 -1.45
C GLY A 10 8.54 -4.34 -0.21
N LEU A 11 7.28 -4.25 0.25
CA LEU A 11 6.92 -3.48 1.44
C LEU A 11 7.56 -4.02 2.72
N LYS A 12 7.94 -5.30 2.75
CA LYS A 12 8.70 -5.90 3.86
C LYS A 12 10.04 -5.21 4.06
N TYR A 13 10.71 -4.83 2.98
CA TYR A 13 12.06 -4.26 3.00
C TYR A 13 12.03 -2.73 3.01
N ASN A 14 11.07 -2.14 2.29
CA ASN A 14 10.86 -0.70 2.28
C ASN A 14 9.35 -0.41 2.44
N PRO A 15 8.88 -0.17 3.68
CA PRO A 15 7.48 0.15 3.93
C PRO A 15 7.03 1.50 3.35
N PHE A 16 7.95 2.38 2.96
CA PHE A 16 7.66 3.72 2.44
C PHE A 16 8.37 3.97 1.09
N PRO A 17 8.05 3.20 0.04
CA PRO A 17 8.66 3.40 -1.27
C PRO A 17 8.22 4.76 -1.86
N GLN A 18 8.97 5.30 -2.83
CA GLN A 18 8.73 6.65 -3.36
C GLN A 18 7.33 6.87 -3.94
N ASN A 19 6.69 5.83 -4.48
CA ASN A 19 5.33 5.88 -5.01
C ASN A 19 4.24 5.66 -3.94
N SER A 20 4.63 5.50 -2.67
CA SER A 20 3.69 5.53 -1.53
C SER A 20 3.36 6.97 -1.13
N LYS A 21 2.12 7.22 -0.72
CA LYS A 21 1.69 8.50 -0.17
C LYS A 21 0.86 8.28 1.08
N LYS A 22 1.11 9.07 2.13
CA LYS A 22 0.27 9.08 3.33
C LYS A 22 -1.15 9.49 2.97
N LEU A 23 -2.15 8.81 3.54
CA LEU A 23 -3.55 9.17 3.36
C LEU A 23 -3.87 10.44 4.16
N LYS A 24 -4.74 11.30 3.60
CA LYS A 24 -5.24 12.47 4.32
C LYS A 24 -6.33 12.02 5.31
N GLY A 25 -6.25 12.46 6.56
CA GLY A 25 -7.29 12.23 7.57
C GLY A 25 -7.37 10.82 8.17
N ASN A 26 -6.54 9.87 7.71
CA ASN A 26 -6.52 8.50 8.21
C ASN A 26 -5.09 8.04 8.54
N VAL A 27 -4.97 7.07 9.44
CA VAL A 27 -3.72 6.34 9.68
C VAL A 27 -3.54 5.37 8.52
N GLY A 28 -2.54 5.62 7.66
CA GLY A 28 -2.22 4.71 6.56
C GLY A 28 -1.57 5.38 5.34
N TYR A 29 -1.23 4.53 4.38
CA TYR A 29 -0.51 4.86 3.16
C TYR A 29 -1.21 4.22 1.97
N ARG A 30 -1.00 4.84 0.80
CA ARG A 30 -1.45 4.34 -0.49
C ARG A 30 -0.27 4.11 -1.40
N LEU A 31 -0.12 2.89 -1.90
CA LEU A 31 0.80 2.54 -2.97
C LEU A 31 0.06 2.44 -4.31
N ARG A 32 0.60 3.07 -5.36
CA ARG A 32 0.05 2.96 -6.72
C ARG A 32 0.90 2.00 -7.54
N ILE A 33 0.28 0.96 -8.07
CA ILE A 33 0.90 -0.03 -8.97
C ILE A 33 0.03 -0.16 -10.23
N GLY A 34 0.45 0.52 -11.30
CA GLY A 34 -0.32 0.58 -12.55
C GLY A 34 -1.76 1.06 -12.33
N ASN A 35 -2.71 0.15 -12.54
CA ASN A 35 -4.15 0.38 -12.39
C ASN A 35 -4.70 0.03 -11.01
N TYR A 36 -3.88 -0.47 -10.08
CA TYR A 36 -4.31 -0.84 -8.72
C TYR A 36 -3.78 0.15 -7.68
N ARG A 37 -4.52 0.25 -6.58
CA ARG A 37 -4.10 0.89 -5.34
C ARG A 37 -4.08 -0.15 -4.23
N ILE A 38 -3.01 -0.12 -3.44
CA ILE A 38 -2.89 -0.86 -2.20
C ILE A 38 -2.99 0.17 -1.07
N LEU A 39 -3.91 -0.04 -0.14
CA LEU A 39 -4.00 0.72 1.09
C LEU A 39 -3.45 -0.14 2.23
N TYR A 40 -2.55 0.45 3.01
CA TYR A 40 -1.85 -0.28 4.05
C TYR A 40 -1.47 0.62 5.22
N THR A 41 -1.25 0.02 6.39
CA THR A 41 -0.68 0.67 7.57
C THR A 41 0.70 0.10 7.86
N VAL A 42 1.50 0.83 8.64
CA VAL A 42 2.82 0.38 9.09
C VAL A 42 2.91 0.60 10.59
N ASP A 43 2.98 -0.49 11.33
CA ASP A 43 3.34 -0.45 12.73
C ASP A 43 4.86 -0.60 12.86
N LYS A 44 5.52 0.46 13.35
CA LYS A 44 6.97 0.50 13.48
C LYS A 44 7.48 -0.22 14.73
N ILE A 45 6.63 -0.43 15.73
CA ILE A 45 7.00 -1.06 17.01
C ILE A 45 7.08 -2.57 16.80
N ILE A 46 6.02 -3.16 16.27
CA ILE A 46 5.94 -4.62 16.03
C ILE A 46 6.37 -5.02 14.62
N LYS A 47 6.78 -4.05 13.78
CA LYS A 47 7.30 -4.24 12.41
C LYS A 47 6.31 -4.95 11.47
N ILE A 48 5.04 -4.54 11.54
CA ILE A 48 3.97 -5.10 10.71
C ILE A 48 3.58 -4.11 9.62
N VAL A 49 3.46 -4.62 8.40
CA VAL A 49 2.78 -3.93 7.28
C VAL A 49 1.45 -4.64 7.05
N GLU A 50 0.35 -3.99 7.41
CA GLU A 50 -0.99 -4.55 7.22
C GLU A 50 -1.61 -3.96 5.96
N ILE A 51 -1.95 -4.83 5.01
CA ILE A 51 -2.66 -4.45 3.80
C ILE A 51 -4.15 -4.75 4.02
N TYR A 52 -4.95 -3.70 4.14
CA TYR A 52 -6.38 -3.85 4.42
C TYR A 52 -7.26 -3.66 3.18
N MET A 53 -6.73 -3.11 2.08
CA MET A 53 -7.47 -3.00 0.83
C MET A 53 -6.55 -3.03 -0.39
N ILE A 54 -6.95 -3.85 -1.36
CA ILE A 54 -6.38 -3.82 -2.71
C ILE A 54 -7.55 -3.67 -3.66
N GLY A 55 -7.47 -2.70 -4.57
CA GLY A 55 -8.49 -2.56 -5.57
C GLY A 55 -8.06 -1.74 -6.77
N HIS A 56 -8.88 -1.81 -7.81
CA HIS A 56 -8.62 -1.08 -9.03
C HIS A 56 -8.83 0.42 -8.82
N ARG A 57 -8.14 1.26 -9.60
CA ARG A 57 -8.09 2.73 -9.41
C ARG A 57 -9.45 3.41 -9.48
N LYS A 58 -10.44 2.77 -10.10
CA LYS A 58 -11.79 3.28 -10.26
C LYS A 58 -12.70 2.96 -9.06
N ASP A 59 -12.27 2.02 -8.21
CA ASP A 59 -13.16 1.34 -7.26
C ASP A 59 -12.70 1.49 -5.79
N VAL A 60 -11.42 1.80 -5.54
CA VAL A 60 -10.85 1.93 -4.16
C VAL A 60 -11.41 3.09 -3.31
N TYR A 61 -12.21 3.99 -3.89
CA TYR A 61 -12.83 5.09 -3.17
C TYR A 61 -14.36 5.08 -3.27
N ARG A 62 -14.95 3.98 -3.73
CA ARG A 62 -16.39 3.77 -3.70
C ARG A 62 -16.80 3.04 -2.44
#